data_AF-A0A7Y8Y167-F1
#
_entry.id   AF-A0A7Y8Y167-F1
#
_cell.length_a   1.000
_cell.length_b   1.000
_cell.length_c   1.000
_cell.angle_alpha   90.00
_cell.angle_beta   90.00
_cell.angle_gamma   90.00
#
_symmetry.space_group_name_H-M   'P 1'
#
loop_
_entity.id
_entity.type
_entity.pdbx_description
1 polymer ?
#
loop_
_entity_poly.entity_id
_entity_poly.type
_entity_poly.pdbx_seq_one_letter_code
_entity_poly.pdbx_strand_id
1 'polypeptide(L)'
;MKTIKTILSMLLLALPTWPAIAQEFKEQFVTSTKMHRNVTGENLTRAEWLSLEKEYFDKVISKNEFIVGHRVLMHYFTPDNTEFLVQSTYDSWEAIEKANTRTDDLVKKGWPDEKARKTFFEKRWKYYQPQHSDEIYSTMAGGRMPKAKSDKPQIFYMRVNYWGTPKDGTQKEFDELNKQFVEAVFYKNDLIKGYMPLVHAWGADNMQYTEIFVVDAMCDLEKAIDKNDELFKAKWDTEAKRKEFETKFDKYFDGRHGDFIFQSVPELAK
;
A
#
# COMPACT_ATOMS: atom_id res chain seq x y z
N MET A 1 -24.80 43.90 -61.52
CA MET A 1 -23.96 44.10 -60.32
C MET A 1 -24.63 43.44 -59.11
N LYS A 2 -24.17 42.25 -58.71
CA LYS A 2 -24.47 41.65 -57.41
C LYS A 2 -23.19 40.95 -56.95
N THR A 3 -22.56 41.51 -55.93
CA THR A 3 -21.32 41.03 -55.30
C THR A 3 -21.66 39.90 -54.34
N ILE A 4 -21.13 38.70 -54.60
CA ILE A 4 -21.12 37.59 -53.65
C ILE A 4 -19.89 37.78 -52.76
N LYS A 5 -20.11 38.06 -51.48
CA LYS A 5 -19.04 38.04 -50.45
C LYS A 5 -18.84 36.61 -49.99
N THR A 6 -17.71 36.02 -50.35
CA THR A 6 -17.21 34.77 -49.76
C THR A 6 -16.75 35.06 -48.34
N ILE A 7 -17.43 34.52 -47.34
CA ILE A 7 -16.96 34.51 -45.95
C ILE A 7 -16.20 33.20 -45.76
N LEU A 8 -14.87 33.32 -45.66
CA LEU A 8 -13.98 32.22 -45.30
C LEU A 8 -13.99 32.08 -43.78
N SER A 9 -14.77 31.13 -43.26
CA SER A 9 -14.73 30.77 -41.84
C SER A 9 -13.45 29.95 -41.56
N MET A 10 -12.41 30.60 -41.05
CA MET A 10 -11.30 29.92 -40.36
C MET A 10 -11.81 29.38 -39.03
N LEU A 11 -12.05 28.06 -38.97
CA LEU A 11 -12.30 27.35 -37.74
C LEU A 11 -10.95 27.18 -37.01
N LEU A 12 -10.64 28.08 -36.07
CA LEU A 12 -9.54 27.89 -35.13
C LEU A 12 -9.94 26.77 -34.16
N LEU A 13 -9.40 25.56 -34.37
CA LEU A 13 -9.44 24.47 -33.40
C LEU A 13 -8.57 24.86 -32.20
N ALA A 14 -9.18 25.51 -31.21
CA ALA A 14 -8.60 25.63 -29.88
C ALA A 14 -8.69 24.25 -29.22
N LEU A 15 -7.65 23.43 -29.39
CA LEU A 15 -7.47 22.24 -28.58
C LEU A 15 -7.27 22.69 -27.13
N PRO A 16 -8.08 22.24 -26.16
CA PRO A 16 -7.80 22.49 -24.76
C PRO A 16 -6.53 21.73 -24.41
N THR A 17 -5.40 22.45 -24.34
CA THR A 17 -4.21 21.97 -23.65
C THR A 17 -4.54 21.97 -22.16
N TRP A 18 -5.16 20.89 -21.68
CA TRP A 18 -5.14 20.61 -20.25
C TRP A 18 -3.68 20.47 -19.84
N PRO A 19 -3.17 21.30 -18.91
CA PRO A 19 -1.90 20.99 -18.29
C PRO A 19 -2.10 19.66 -17.57
N ALA A 20 -1.47 18.61 -18.09
CA ALA A 20 -1.19 17.42 -17.31
C ALA A 20 -0.24 17.88 -16.18
N ILE A 21 -0.82 18.29 -15.05
CA ILE A 21 -0.06 18.42 -13.82
C ILE A 21 0.35 16.99 -13.49
N ALA A 22 1.55 16.61 -13.90
CA ALA A 22 2.23 15.47 -13.31
C ALA A 22 2.33 15.78 -11.82
N GLN A 23 1.51 15.09 -11.02
CA GLN A 23 1.62 15.20 -9.58
C GLN A 23 3.01 14.67 -9.23
N GLU A 24 3.92 15.54 -8.80
CA GLU A 24 5.23 15.11 -8.31
C GLU A 24 5.01 14.08 -7.20
N PHE A 25 5.70 12.95 -7.32
CA PHE A 25 5.64 11.91 -6.31
C PHE A 25 6.11 12.50 -4.97
N LYS A 26 5.21 12.46 -3.97
CA LYS A 26 5.54 12.81 -2.60
C LYS A 26 5.78 11.51 -1.83
N GLU A 27 7.01 11.32 -1.38
CA GLU A 27 7.36 10.22 -0.48
C GLU A 27 6.50 10.30 0.80
N GLN A 28 5.99 9.14 1.21
CA GLN A 28 5.29 8.94 2.47
C GLN A 28 5.97 7.82 3.26
N PHE A 29 5.76 7.81 4.56
CA PHE A 29 6.28 6.78 5.46
C PHE A 29 5.16 5.85 5.88
N VAL A 30 5.45 4.55 5.94
CA VAL A 30 4.51 3.52 6.39
C VAL A 30 5.12 2.80 7.58
N THR A 31 4.52 2.94 8.76
CA THR A 31 4.82 2.04 9.87
C THR A 31 4.06 0.74 9.66
N SER A 32 4.69 -0.39 9.94
CA SER A 32 4.09 -1.71 9.87
C SER A 32 4.48 -2.50 11.10
N THR A 33 3.55 -2.65 12.03
CA THR A 33 3.74 -3.52 13.19
C THR A 33 3.13 -4.87 12.89
N LYS A 34 3.96 -5.91 12.86
CA LYS A 34 3.51 -7.30 12.85
C LYS A 34 3.16 -7.71 14.27
N MET A 35 1.90 -8.08 14.46
CA MET A 35 1.33 -8.49 15.74
C MET A 35 0.86 -9.93 15.66
N HIS A 36 0.69 -10.58 16.82
CA HIS A 36 0.18 -11.94 16.90
C HIS A 36 -1.09 -12.00 17.75
N ARG A 37 -2.12 -12.68 17.24
CA ARG A 37 -3.36 -12.93 17.99
C ARG A 37 -3.11 -13.90 19.13
N ASN A 38 -3.77 -13.65 20.25
CA ASN A 38 -3.87 -14.63 21.31
C ASN A 38 -4.88 -15.72 20.92
N VAL A 39 -4.38 -16.93 20.66
CA VAL A 39 -5.19 -18.10 20.29
C VAL A 39 -5.41 -19.08 21.44
N THR A 40 -4.80 -18.83 22.60
CA THR A 40 -4.90 -19.70 23.79
C THR A 40 -5.81 -19.13 24.88
N GLY A 41 -6.21 -17.87 24.75
CA GLY A 41 -7.12 -17.21 25.70
C GLY A 41 -8.54 -17.75 25.66
N GLU A 42 -9.15 -17.91 26.83
CA GLU A 42 -10.55 -18.34 26.96
C GLU A 42 -11.52 -17.25 26.51
N ASN A 43 -12.60 -17.65 25.83
CA ASN A 43 -13.73 -16.79 25.44
C ASN A 43 -13.37 -15.57 24.56
N LEU A 44 -12.25 -15.60 23.84
CA LEU A 44 -11.89 -14.57 22.87
C LEU A 44 -12.68 -14.75 21.57
N THR A 45 -13.48 -13.75 21.18
CA THR A 45 -14.30 -13.81 19.96
C THR A 45 -13.90 -12.75 18.94
N ARG A 46 -14.04 -13.07 17.65
CA ARG A 46 -13.78 -12.09 16.57
C ARG A 46 -14.70 -10.87 16.68
N ALA A 47 -15.94 -11.05 17.11
CA ALA A 47 -16.91 -9.96 17.23
C ALA A 47 -16.52 -8.97 18.34
N GLU A 48 -16.13 -9.48 19.51
CA GLU A 48 -15.70 -8.61 20.61
C GLU A 48 -14.34 -7.96 20.31
N TRP A 49 -13.40 -8.69 19.70
CA TRP A 49 -12.16 -8.10 19.17
C TRP A 49 -12.45 -6.90 18.25
N LEU A 50 -13.29 -7.12 17.22
CA LEU A 50 -13.62 -6.07 16.26
C LEU A 50 -14.31 -4.89 16.94
N SER A 51 -15.18 -5.13 17.92
CA SER A 51 -15.83 -4.07 18.69
C SER A 51 -14.81 -3.22 19.47
N LEU A 52 -13.83 -3.84 20.12
CA LEU A 52 -12.78 -3.14 20.87
C LEU A 52 -11.87 -2.34 19.93
N GLU A 53 -11.44 -2.95 18.83
CA GLU A 53 -10.61 -2.28 17.83
C GLU A 53 -11.35 -1.13 17.16
N LYS A 54 -12.64 -1.29 16.87
CA LYS A 54 -13.44 -0.23 16.31
C LYS A 54 -13.60 0.93 17.30
N GLU A 55 -13.81 0.65 18.59
CA GLU A 55 -13.85 1.71 19.61
C GLU A 55 -12.53 2.50 19.65
N TYR A 56 -11.38 1.80 19.60
CA TYR A 56 -10.07 2.43 19.54
C TYR A 56 -9.87 3.22 18.23
N PHE A 57 -10.24 2.65 17.09
CA PHE A 57 -10.16 3.31 15.79
C PHE A 57 -11.01 4.59 15.74
N ASP A 58 -12.27 4.53 16.16
CA ASP A 58 -13.20 5.65 16.14
C ASP A 58 -12.79 6.77 17.12
N LYS A 59 -12.19 6.42 18.27
CA LYS A 59 -11.77 7.41 19.27
C LYS A 59 -10.39 7.98 19.03
N VAL A 60 -9.48 7.21 18.42
CA VAL A 60 -8.05 7.52 18.35
C VAL A 60 -7.59 7.62 16.90
N ILE A 61 -7.54 6.50 16.17
CA ILE A 61 -6.88 6.45 14.85
C ILE A 61 -7.56 7.37 13.82
N SER A 62 -8.88 7.28 13.70
CA SER A 62 -9.65 8.09 12.76
C SER A 62 -9.56 9.60 13.04
N LYS A 63 -9.36 9.97 14.31
CA LYS A 63 -9.24 11.36 14.79
C LYS A 63 -7.82 11.90 14.82
N ASN A 64 -6.82 11.06 14.56
CA ASN A 64 -5.42 11.47 14.52
C ASN A 64 -5.10 12.03 13.13
N GLU A 65 -4.96 13.35 13.05
CA GLU A 65 -4.73 14.10 11.81
C GLU A 65 -3.40 13.78 11.12
N PHE A 66 -2.42 13.24 11.84
CA PHE A 66 -1.11 12.89 11.30
C PHE A 66 -1.06 11.51 10.65
N ILE A 67 -2.05 10.65 10.94
CA ILE A 67 -2.22 9.36 10.28
C ILE A 67 -3.06 9.59 9.01
N VAL A 68 -2.42 9.59 7.84
CA VAL A 68 -3.12 9.86 6.55
C VAL A 68 -3.69 8.60 5.90
N GLY A 69 -3.26 7.42 6.34
CA GLY A 69 -3.86 6.14 5.97
C GLY A 69 -3.69 5.14 7.10
N HIS A 70 -4.65 4.23 7.26
CA HIS A 70 -4.56 3.17 8.26
C HIS A 70 -5.22 1.89 7.77
N ARG A 71 -4.66 0.73 8.09
CA ARG A 71 -5.25 -0.57 7.77
C ARG A 71 -4.80 -1.65 8.75
N VAL A 72 -5.71 -2.57 9.02
CA VAL A 72 -5.43 -3.84 9.69
C VAL A 72 -5.55 -4.96 8.67
N LEU A 73 -4.47 -5.74 8.49
CA LEU A 73 -4.34 -6.80 7.51
C LEU A 73 -4.20 -8.14 8.23
N MET A 74 -5.27 -8.93 8.25
CA MET A 74 -5.31 -10.24 8.91
C MET A 74 -4.66 -11.31 8.05
N HIS A 75 -4.04 -12.31 8.68
CA HIS A 75 -3.61 -13.54 8.01
C HIS A 75 -4.67 -14.07 7.03
N TYR A 76 -4.23 -14.38 5.81
CA TYR A 76 -5.01 -15.11 4.81
C TYR A 76 -4.23 -16.30 4.26
N PHE A 77 -3.01 -16.06 3.75
CA PHE A 77 -1.99 -17.08 3.47
C PHE A 77 -0.62 -16.53 3.85
N THR A 78 -0.19 -16.84 5.06
CA THR A 78 1.13 -16.46 5.59
C THR A 78 1.68 -17.61 6.46
N PRO A 79 2.98 -17.62 6.81
CA PRO A 79 3.57 -18.71 7.59
C PRO A 79 2.98 -18.91 9.00
N ASP A 80 2.46 -17.84 9.62
CA ASP A 80 1.87 -17.89 10.96
C ASP A 80 0.40 -17.45 10.93
N ASN A 81 -0.51 -18.33 11.34
CA ASN A 81 -1.95 -18.05 11.34
C ASN A 81 -2.39 -17.05 12.43
N THR A 82 -1.53 -16.77 13.40
CA THR A 82 -1.76 -15.76 14.44
C THR A 82 -1.38 -14.37 13.96
N GLU A 83 -0.53 -14.25 12.94
CA GLU A 83 0.05 -12.97 12.54
C GLU A 83 -0.97 -12.07 11.83
N PHE A 84 -0.80 -10.76 12.02
CA PHE A 84 -1.51 -9.73 11.27
C PHE A 84 -0.67 -8.45 11.30
N LEU A 85 -0.89 -7.58 10.31
CA LEU A 85 -0.19 -6.31 10.21
C LEU A 85 -1.12 -5.16 10.62
N VAL A 86 -0.59 -4.24 11.42
CA VAL A 86 -1.18 -2.93 11.64
C VAL A 86 -0.31 -1.92 10.93
N GLN A 87 -0.85 -1.29 9.88
CA GLN A 87 -0.11 -0.34 9.06
C GLN A 87 -0.72 1.05 9.13
N SER A 88 0.13 2.06 9.33
CA SER A 88 -0.24 3.46 9.29
C SER A 88 0.66 4.24 8.34
N THR A 89 0.08 5.12 7.55
CA THR A 89 0.78 5.96 6.57
C THR A 89 0.87 7.41 7.07
N TYR A 90 2.01 8.05 6.84
CA TYR A 90 2.35 9.39 7.32
C TYR A 90 2.99 10.20 6.21
N ASP A 91 2.74 11.51 6.23
CA ASP A 91 3.28 12.43 5.23
C ASP A 91 4.76 12.78 5.42
N SER A 92 5.33 12.48 6.59
CA SER A 92 6.73 12.71 6.93
C SER A 92 7.14 11.91 8.17
N TRP A 93 8.44 11.79 8.43
CA TRP A 93 8.95 11.22 9.68
C TRP A 93 8.46 11.99 10.91
N GLU A 94 8.48 13.33 10.87
CA GLU A 94 7.98 14.19 11.95
C GLU A 94 6.49 13.92 12.25
N ALA A 95 5.69 13.58 11.23
CA ALA A 95 4.29 13.22 11.43
C ALA A 95 4.12 11.93 12.23
N ILE A 96 5.07 10.98 12.19
CA ILE A 96 5.06 9.78 13.03
C ILE A 96 5.14 10.17 14.52
N GLU A 97 6.10 11.04 14.87
CA GLU A 97 6.31 11.50 16.24
C GLU A 97 5.10 12.31 16.75
N LYS A 98 4.59 13.22 15.91
CA LYS A 98 3.38 13.99 16.22
C LYS A 98 2.16 13.08 16.38
N ALA A 99 2.03 12.04 15.56
CA ALA A 99 0.96 11.06 15.69
C ALA A 99 1.02 10.30 17.02
N ASN A 100 2.20 9.96 17.53
CA ASN A 100 2.34 9.30 18.82
C ASN A 100 1.88 10.22 19.97
N THR A 101 2.33 11.47 19.98
CA THR A 101 1.88 12.47 20.97
C THR A 101 0.38 12.69 20.88
N ARG A 102 -0.15 12.80 19.66
CA ARG A 102 -1.58 12.98 19.42
C ARG A 102 -2.41 11.76 19.85
N THR A 103 -1.87 10.56 19.71
CA THR A 103 -2.48 9.31 20.16
C THR A 103 -2.70 9.33 21.66
N ASP A 104 -1.70 9.73 22.45
CA ASP A 104 -1.81 9.82 23.92
C ASP A 104 -2.91 10.81 24.35
N ASP A 105 -2.98 11.97 23.69
CA ASP A 105 -4.03 12.96 23.93
C ASP A 105 -5.42 12.42 23.61
N LEU A 106 -5.58 11.76 22.46
CA LEU A 106 -6.85 11.18 22.02
C LEU A 106 -7.28 10.01 22.91
N VAL A 107 -6.33 9.21 23.40
CA VAL A 107 -6.59 8.15 24.38
C VAL A 107 -7.12 8.75 25.69
N LYS A 108 -6.49 9.80 26.22
CA LYS A 108 -6.99 10.49 27.42
C LYS A 108 -8.36 11.13 27.19
N LYS A 109 -8.64 11.65 25.99
CA LYS A 109 -9.96 12.19 25.64
C LYS A 109 -11.03 11.11 25.45
N GLY A 110 -10.66 9.98 24.87
CA GLY A 110 -11.57 8.86 24.58
C GLY A 110 -11.98 8.08 25.83
N TRP A 111 -11.10 8.07 26.84
CA TRP A 111 -11.33 7.52 28.18
C TRP A 111 -10.73 8.46 29.25
N PRO A 112 -11.45 9.52 29.66
CA PRO A 112 -10.96 10.50 30.63
C PRO A 112 -10.66 9.90 32.00
N ASP A 113 -11.54 9.01 32.47
CA ASP A 113 -11.33 8.27 33.71
C ASP A 113 -10.20 7.25 33.56
N GLU A 114 -9.20 7.34 34.45
CA GLU A 114 -8.01 6.49 34.39
C GLU A 114 -8.32 5.02 34.61
N LYS A 115 -9.26 4.70 35.50
CA LYS A 115 -9.64 3.32 35.78
C LYS A 115 -10.35 2.70 34.57
N ALA A 116 -11.31 3.39 33.98
CA ALA A 116 -12.01 2.96 32.77
C ALA A 116 -11.04 2.79 31.60
N ARG A 117 -10.09 3.72 31.43
CA ARG A 117 -9.04 3.64 30.41
C ARG A 117 -8.18 2.39 30.60
N LYS A 118 -7.70 2.14 31.82
CA LYS A 118 -6.92 0.95 32.15
C LYS A 118 -7.71 -0.33 31.87
N THR A 119 -8.97 -0.41 32.31
CA THR A 119 -9.84 -1.56 32.06
C THR A 119 -10.06 -1.81 30.57
N PHE A 120 -10.22 -0.76 29.76
CA PHE A 120 -10.34 -0.90 28.30
C PHE A 120 -9.08 -1.54 27.70
N PHE A 121 -7.90 -1.02 28.01
CA PHE A 121 -6.64 -1.53 27.45
C PHE A 121 -6.29 -2.92 27.97
N GLU A 122 -6.53 -3.22 29.24
CA GLU A 122 -6.39 -4.59 29.78
C GLU A 122 -7.29 -5.57 29.03
N LYS A 123 -8.52 -5.16 28.69
CA LYS A 123 -9.44 -5.98 27.89
C LYS A 123 -8.95 -6.14 26.46
N ARG A 124 -8.54 -5.06 25.79
CA ARG A 124 -7.99 -5.10 24.43
C ARG A 124 -6.73 -5.98 24.37
N TRP A 125 -5.85 -5.92 25.37
CA TRP A 125 -4.55 -6.58 25.34
C TRP A 125 -4.67 -8.11 25.41
N LYS A 126 -5.76 -8.63 25.98
CA LYS A 126 -6.04 -10.08 26.00
C LYS A 126 -6.11 -10.71 24.61
N TYR A 127 -6.40 -9.92 23.58
CA TYR A 127 -6.50 -10.39 22.19
C TYR A 127 -5.14 -10.55 21.49
N TYR A 128 -4.05 -10.14 22.12
CA TYR A 128 -2.73 -10.11 21.52
C TYR A 128 -1.69 -10.87 22.35
N GLN A 129 -0.71 -11.45 21.66
CA GLN A 129 0.51 -11.90 22.31
C GLN A 129 1.45 -10.69 22.48
N PRO A 130 2.38 -10.74 23.47
CA PRO A 130 3.37 -9.67 23.64
C PRO A 130 4.36 -9.56 22.47
N GLN A 131 4.58 -10.65 21.74
CA GLN A 131 5.49 -10.72 20.59
C GLN A 131 4.98 -9.82 19.46
N HIS A 132 5.85 -8.92 18.99
CA HIS A 132 5.64 -8.10 17.81
C HIS A 132 6.99 -7.75 17.15
N SER A 133 6.94 -7.28 15.90
CA SER A 133 8.07 -6.65 15.22
C SER A 133 7.60 -5.39 14.52
N ASP A 134 8.46 -4.38 14.47
CA ASP A 134 8.16 -3.09 13.88
C ASP A 134 9.07 -2.82 12.69
N GLU A 135 8.50 -2.25 11.63
CA GLU A 135 9.20 -1.82 10.43
C GLU A 135 8.70 -0.43 10.04
N ILE A 136 9.60 0.39 9.48
CA ILE A 136 9.22 1.68 8.86
C ILE A 136 9.71 1.66 7.42
N TYR A 137 8.78 1.84 6.49
CA TYR A 137 9.07 1.90 5.07
C TYR A 137 8.92 3.32 4.53
N SER A 138 9.71 3.64 3.52
CA SER A 138 9.47 4.73 2.60
C SER A 138 8.74 4.20 1.36
N THR A 139 7.71 4.91 0.90
CA THR A 139 7.10 4.63 -0.40
C THR A 139 8.03 5.01 -1.54
N MET A 140 7.92 4.33 -2.68
CA MET A 140 8.58 4.73 -3.93
C MET A 140 7.59 5.25 -4.98
N ALA A 141 8.12 5.95 -5.97
CA ALA A 141 7.34 6.40 -7.13
C ALA A 141 6.70 5.22 -7.88
N GLY A 142 5.58 5.48 -8.53
CA GLY A 142 4.80 4.44 -9.22
C GLY A 142 3.71 3.80 -8.36
N GLY A 143 3.63 4.13 -7.06
CA GLY A 143 2.50 3.74 -6.21
C GLY A 143 1.18 4.36 -6.68
N ARG A 144 0.12 3.56 -6.67
CA ARG A 144 -1.26 3.95 -6.95
C ARG A 144 -2.18 3.20 -5.98
N MET A 145 -2.70 3.89 -4.96
CA MET A 145 -3.70 3.32 -4.06
C MET A 145 -5.11 3.80 -4.42
N PRO A 146 -6.18 3.04 -4.09
CA PRO A 146 -7.55 3.50 -4.24
C PRO A 146 -7.75 4.83 -3.49
N LYS A 147 -8.45 5.78 -4.12
CA LYS A 147 -8.75 7.08 -3.48
C LYS A 147 -9.78 6.96 -2.34
N ALA A 148 -10.59 5.91 -2.36
CA ALA A 148 -11.62 5.65 -1.36
C ALA A 148 -11.37 4.28 -0.73
N LYS A 149 -11.67 4.17 0.56
CA LYS A 149 -11.68 2.89 1.25
C LYS A 149 -12.75 1.97 0.64
N SER A 150 -12.46 0.67 0.62
CA SER A 150 -13.46 -0.36 0.30
C SER A 150 -14.32 -0.64 1.54
N ASP A 151 -15.62 -0.84 1.34
CA ASP A 151 -16.54 -1.33 2.39
C ASP A 151 -16.49 -2.86 2.52
N LYS A 152 -15.82 -3.56 1.60
CA LYS A 152 -15.64 -5.01 1.59
C LYS A 152 -14.18 -5.38 1.88
N PRO A 153 -13.92 -6.51 2.57
CA PRO A 153 -12.56 -7.02 2.72
C PRO A 153 -11.91 -7.21 1.34
N GLN A 154 -10.67 -6.76 1.20
CA GLN A 154 -9.86 -6.90 -0.02
C GLN A 154 -8.63 -7.74 0.29
N ILE A 155 -8.05 -8.33 -0.75
CA ILE A 155 -6.82 -9.11 -0.66
C ILE A 155 -5.62 -8.20 -0.88
N PHE A 156 -4.68 -8.27 0.05
CA PHE A 156 -3.40 -7.58 0.03
C PHE A 156 -2.32 -8.64 -0.21
N TYR A 157 -1.79 -8.68 -1.43
CA TYR A 157 -0.65 -9.50 -1.78
C TYR A 157 0.62 -8.69 -1.59
N MET A 158 1.46 -9.12 -0.65
CA MET A 158 2.75 -8.52 -0.34
C MET A 158 3.85 -9.43 -0.88
N ARG A 159 4.57 -8.94 -1.88
CA ARG A 159 5.77 -9.57 -2.42
C ARG A 159 7.00 -8.85 -1.85
N VAL A 160 7.87 -9.59 -1.18
CA VAL A 160 9.14 -9.06 -0.68
C VAL A 160 10.24 -9.56 -1.61
N ASN A 161 10.72 -8.70 -2.51
CA ASN A 161 11.88 -8.97 -3.35
C ASN A 161 13.15 -8.50 -2.63
N TYR A 162 14.31 -8.94 -3.12
CA TYR A 162 15.61 -8.52 -2.60
C TYR A 162 16.43 -7.83 -3.70
N TRP A 163 16.96 -6.66 -3.38
CA TRP A 163 17.84 -5.91 -4.26
C TRP A 163 19.09 -6.72 -4.63
N GLY A 164 19.41 -6.72 -5.92
CA GLY A 164 20.72 -7.11 -6.42
C GLY A 164 21.72 -5.97 -6.25
N THR A 165 23.01 -6.30 -6.38
CA THR A 165 24.10 -5.30 -6.40
C THR A 165 24.79 -5.30 -7.77
N PRO A 166 24.10 -4.86 -8.85
CA PRO A 166 24.69 -4.85 -10.19
C PRO A 166 25.91 -3.92 -10.22
N LYS A 167 26.97 -4.35 -10.93
CA LYS A 167 28.20 -3.55 -11.06
C LYS A 167 27.99 -2.29 -11.90
N ASP A 168 26.99 -2.31 -12.78
CA ASP A 168 26.71 -1.31 -13.81
C ASP A 168 25.24 -0.84 -13.79
N GLY A 169 24.69 -0.57 -12.61
CA GLY A 169 23.34 -0.01 -12.44
C GLY A 169 23.34 1.35 -11.76
N THR A 170 22.33 2.16 -12.04
CA THR A 170 22.04 3.40 -11.28
C THR A 170 20.60 3.40 -10.76
N GLN A 171 20.34 4.14 -9.68
CA GLN A 171 18.97 4.34 -9.18
C GLN A 171 18.07 4.96 -10.27
N LYS A 172 18.60 5.91 -11.03
CA LYS A 172 17.86 6.56 -12.12
C LYS A 172 17.43 5.57 -13.20
N GLU A 173 18.34 4.67 -13.61
CA GLU A 173 18.01 3.62 -14.58
C GLU A 173 16.94 2.66 -14.02
N PHE A 174 17.03 2.28 -12.74
CA PHE A 174 15.98 1.50 -12.10
C PHE A 174 14.63 2.23 -12.11
N ASP A 175 14.59 3.50 -11.68
CA ASP A 175 13.36 4.29 -11.60
C ASP A 175 12.69 4.42 -12.98
N GLU A 176 13.48 4.63 -14.04
CA GLU A 176 13.00 4.71 -15.42
C GLU A 176 12.42 3.37 -15.92
N LEU A 177 13.12 2.25 -15.68
CA LEU A 177 12.66 0.91 -16.06
C LEU A 177 11.42 0.49 -15.25
N ASN A 178 11.43 0.74 -13.94
CA ASN A 178 10.32 0.44 -13.05
C ASN A 178 9.07 1.23 -13.47
N LYS A 179 9.22 2.53 -13.72
CA LYS A 179 8.12 3.36 -14.24
C LYS A 179 7.58 2.80 -15.56
N GLN A 180 8.46 2.46 -16.50
CA GLN A 180 8.05 1.87 -17.78
C GLN A 180 7.24 0.59 -17.59
N PHE A 181 7.64 -0.28 -16.66
CA PHE A 181 6.93 -1.52 -16.35
C PHE A 181 5.59 -1.28 -15.67
N VAL A 182 5.57 -0.52 -14.58
CA VAL A 182 4.36 -0.22 -13.80
C VAL A 182 3.29 0.44 -14.67
N GLU A 183 3.66 1.41 -15.50
CA GLU A 183 2.72 2.09 -16.40
C GLU A 183 2.18 1.19 -17.52
N ALA A 184 3.02 0.28 -18.03
CA ALA A 184 2.63 -0.63 -19.11
C ALA A 184 1.80 -1.82 -18.61
N VAL A 185 2.08 -2.30 -17.41
CA VAL A 185 1.54 -3.55 -16.86
C VAL A 185 0.54 -3.25 -15.75
N PHE A 186 0.99 -2.79 -14.59
CA PHE A 186 0.13 -2.66 -13.41
C PHE A 186 -0.98 -1.63 -13.58
N TYR A 187 -0.70 -0.46 -14.18
CA TYR A 187 -1.71 0.59 -14.34
C TYR A 187 -2.80 0.25 -15.35
N LYS A 188 -2.51 -0.66 -16.29
CA LYS A 188 -3.46 -1.16 -17.29
C LYS A 188 -4.18 -2.44 -16.84
N ASN A 189 -3.76 -3.02 -15.72
CA ASN A 189 -4.43 -4.16 -15.12
C ASN A 189 -5.58 -3.67 -14.23
N ASP A 190 -6.81 -3.84 -14.72
CA ASP A 190 -8.04 -3.43 -14.03
C ASP A 190 -8.37 -4.26 -12.78
N LEU A 191 -7.72 -5.40 -12.59
CA LEU A 191 -7.86 -6.22 -11.39
C LEU A 191 -7.02 -5.66 -10.23
N ILE A 192 -5.91 -4.97 -10.53
CA ILE A 192 -5.06 -4.31 -9.54
C ILE A 192 -5.71 -2.99 -9.12
N LYS A 193 -6.34 -2.98 -7.94
CA LYS A 193 -6.99 -1.80 -7.36
C LYS A 193 -5.98 -0.87 -6.69
N GLY A 194 -4.90 -1.45 -6.17
CA GLY A 194 -3.83 -0.74 -5.49
C GLY A 194 -2.48 -1.38 -5.76
N TYR A 195 -1.44 -0.54 -5.88
CA TYR A 195 -0.04 -0.92 -5.93
C TYR A 195 0.76 0.05 -5.07
N MET A 196 1.62 -0.45 -4.18
CA MET A 196 2.45 0.37 -3.32
C MET A 196 3.84 -0.26 -3.19
N PRO A 197 4.85 0.30 -3.87
CA PRO A 197 6.23 -0.11 -3.70
C PRO A 197 6.85 0.58 -2.46
N LEU A 198 7.58 -0.20 -1.68
CA LEU A 198 8.13 0.16 -0.38
C LEU A 198 9.60 -0.28 -0.28
N VAL A 199 10.41 0.56 0.35
CA VAL A 199 11.80 0.25 0.76
C VAL A 199 11.98 0.57 2.23
N HIS A 200 12.92 -0.06 2.91
CA HIS A 200 13.14 0.24 4.33
C HIS A 200 13.64 1.67 4.52
N ALA A 201 12.95 2.41 5.39
CA ALA A 201 13.47 3.59 6.05
C ALA A 201 14.12 3.23 7.40
N TRP A 202 13.57 2.23 8.10
CA TRP A 202 14.11 1.65 9.32
C TRP A 202 13.64 0.19 9.45
N GLY A 203 14.51 -0.73 9.87
CA GLY A 203 14.11 -2.13 9.96
C GLY A 203 15.22 -3.17 9.98
N ALA A 204 14.80 -4.42 9.80
CA ALA A 204 15.66 -5.60 9.91
C ALA A 204 16.59 -5.83 8.70
N ASP A 205 16.18 -5.44 7.49
CA ASP A 205 16.91 -5.76 6.26
C ASP A 205 16.71 -4.70 5.16
N ASN A 206 17.72 -3.84 4.97
CA ASN A 206 17.66 -2.76 3.98
C ASN A 206 17.75 -3.23 2.52
N MET A 207 17.97 -4.53 2.27
CA MET A 207 17.97 -5.10 0.92
C MET A 207 16.57 -5.43 0.42
N GLN A 208 15.53 -5.31 1.25
CA GLN A 208 14.17 -5.66 0.86
C GLN A 208 13.50 -4.55 0.03
N TYR A 209 12.93 -4.96 -1.10
CA TYR A 209 11.99 -4.20 -1.92
C TYR A 209 10.62 -4.83 -1.80
N THR A 210 9.72 -4.20 -1.04
CA THR A 210 8.39 -4.74 -0.75
C THR A 210 7.36 -4.12 -1.65
N GLU A 211 6.58 -4.94 -2.33
CA GLU A 211 5.50 -4.52 -3.20
C GLU A 211 4.17 -5.00 -2.63
N ILE A 212 3.23 -4.09 -2.45
CA ILE A 212 1.87 -4.42 -1.99
C ILE A 212 0.89 -4.20 -3.14
N PHE A 213 0.20 -5.28 -3.52
CA PHE A 213 -0.87 -5.29 -4.51
C PHE A 213 -2.22 -5.48 -3.82
N VAL A 214 -3.23 -4.74 -4.25
CA VAL A 214 -4.60 -4.85 -3.75
C VAL A 214 -5.52 -5.35 -4.85
N VAL A 215 -6.25 -6.42 -4.57
CA VAL A 215 -7.30 -6.97 -5.45
C VAL A 215 -8.56 -7.24 -4.64
N ASP A 216 -9.72 -7.35 -5.31
CA ASP A 216 -11.00 -7.49 -4.61
C ASP A 216 -11.17 -8.88 -3.98
N ALA A 217 -10.67 -9.94 -4.63
CA ALA A 217 -10.78 -11.31 -4.15
C ALA A 217 -9.55 -12.15 -4.49
N MET A 218 -9.37 -13.27 -3.80
CA MET A 218 -8.21 -14.16 -4.00
C MET A 218 -8.13 -14.70 -5.44
N CYS A 219 -9.25 -15.04 -6.06
CA CYS A 219 -9.28 -15.50 -7.44
C CYS A 219 -8.93 -14.40 -8.47
N ASP A 220 -9.02 -13.13 -8.09
CA ASP A 220 -8.61 -12.03 -8.95
C ASP A 220 -7.10 -11.81 -8.91
N LEU A 221 -6.40 -12.33 -7.89
CA LEU A 221 -4.93 -12.30 -7.83
C LEU A 221 -4.32 -13.14 -8.96
N GLU A 222 -4.79 -14.37 -9.15
CA GLU A 222 -4.32 -15.26 -10.22
C GLU A 222 -4.60 -14.64 -11.59
N LYS A 223 -5.84 -14.16 -11.82
CA LYS A 223 -6.20 -13.46 -13.06
C LYS A 223 -5.37 -12.19 -13.26
N ALA A 224 -5.02 -11.47 -12.19
CA ALA A 224 -4.17 -10.29 -12.30
C ALA A 224 -2.75 -10.68 -12.73
N ILE A 225 -2.22 -11.81 -12.25
CA ILE A 225 -0.92 -12.33 -12.68
C ILE A 225 -0.95 -12.71 -14.16
N ASP A 226 -1.98 -13.44 -14.61
CA ASP A 226 -2.15 -13.79 -16.03
C ASP A 226 -2.25 -12.54 -16.91
N LYS A 227 -3.03 -11.55 -16.46
CA LYS A 227 -3.18 -10.27 -17.17
C LYS A 227 -1.90 -9.45 -17.16
N ASN A 228 -1.07 -9.54 -16.12
CA ASN A 228 0.25 -8.90 -16.12
C ASN A 228 1.14 -9.47 -17.23
N ASP A 229 1.16 -10.79 -17.40
CA ASP A 229 1.91 -11.45 -18.49
C ASP A 229 1.36 -11.07 -19.88
N GLU A 230 0.04 -11.01 -20.05
CA GLU A 230 -0.60 -10.53 -21.28
C GLU A 230 -0.16 -9.09 -21.62
N LEU A 231 -0.26 -8.17 -20.65
CA LEU A 231 0.10 -6.75 -20.83
C LEU A 231 1.60 -6.56 -21.06
N PHE A 232 2.44 -7.35 -20.39
CA PHE A 232 3.88 -7.38 -20.62
C PHE A 232 4.18 -7.81 -22.06
N LYS A 233 3.62 -8.94 -22.52
CA LYS A 233 3.76 -9.41 -23.90
C LYS A 233 3.19 -8.44 -24.92
N ALA A 234 2.16 -7.68 -24.59
CA ALA A 234 1.62 -6.65 -25.48
C ALA A 234 2.53 -5.42 -25.60
N LYS A 235 3.21 -5.02 -24.51
CA LYS A 235 4.16 -3.88 -24.51
C LYS A 235 5.48 -4.24 -25.19
N TRP A 236 6.00 -5.44 -24.91
CA TRP A 236 7.20 -6.01 -25.50
C TRP A 236 6.80 -7.20 -26.38
N ASP A 237 6.28 -6.88 -27.57
CA ASP A 237 5.62 -7.79 -28.51
C ASP A 237 6.50 -8.91 -29.07
N THR A 238 7.82 -8.71 -29.14
CA THR A 238 8.77 -9.74 -29.60
C THR A 238 9.59 -10.32 -28.45
N GLU A 239 10.04 -11.56 -28.62
CA GLU A 239 10.91 -12.23 -27.64
C GLU A 239 12.22 -11.46 -27.42
N ALA A 240 12.79 -10.88 -28.48
CA ALA A 240 13.99 -10.06 -28.39
C ALA A 240 13.77 -8.81 -27.51
N LYS A 241 12.64 -8.12 -27.66
CA LYS A 241 12.31 -6.94 -26.84
C LYS A 241 12.04 -7.31 -25.38
N ARG A 242 11.40 -8.46 -25.12
CA ARG A 242 11.19 -8.97 -23.75
C ARG A 242 12.51 -9.26 -23.06
N LYS A 243 13.36 -10.06 -23.72
CA LYS A 243 14.69 -10.41 -23.21
C LYS A 243 15.57 -9.17 -22.96
N GLU A 244 15.52 -8.19 -23.85
CA GLU A 244 16.26 -6.94 -23.66
C GLU A 244 15.80 -6.19 -22.41
N PHE A 245 14.49 -6.09 -22.18
CA PHE A 245 13.94 -5.43 -21.00
C PHE A 245 14.25 -6.22 -19.72
N GLU A 246 13.95 -7.52 -19.70
CA GLU A 246 14.20 -8.43 -18.56
C GLU A 246 15.67 -8.39 -18.16
N THR A 247 16.60 -8.48 -19.12
CA THR A 247 18.05 -8.40 -18.82
C THR A 247 18.44 -7.10 -18.13
N LYS A 248 17.84 -5.97 -18.52
CA LYS A 248 18.12 -4.66 -17.90
C LYS A 248 17.43 -4.50 -16.54
N PHE A 249 16.23 -5.04 -16.38
CA PHE A 249 15.44 -4.87 -15.17
C PHE A 249 15.82 -5.88 -14.08
N ASP A 250 15.99 -7.14 -14.44
CA ASP A 250 16.23 -8.24 -13.49
C ASP A 250 17.60 -8.13 -12.81
N LYS A 251 18.58 -7.42 -13.40
CA LYS A 251 19.90 -7.18 -12.76
C LYS A 251 19.79 -6.45 -11.42
N TYR A 252 18.67 -5.75 -11.19
CA TYR A 252 18.40 -5.03 -9.95
C TYR A 252 17.84 -5.91 -8.84
N PHE A 253 17.57 -7.19 -9.10
CA PHE A 253 17.08 -8.14 -8.11
C PHE A 253 18.01 -9.35 -8.03
N ASP A 254 18.11 -9.95 -6.84
CA ASP A 254 18.93 -11.16 -6.67
C ASP A 254 18.17 -12.47 -6.97
N GLY A 255 16.90 -12.36 -7.35
CA GLY A 255 16.00 -13.45 -7.69
C GLY A 255 15.26 -14.09 -6.50
N ARG A 256 15.64 -13.79 -5.25
CA ARG A 256 14.90 -14.21 -4.07
C ARG A 256 13.64 -13.37 -3.93
N HIS A 257 12.54 -14.01 -3.56
CA HIS A 257 11.33 -13.33 -3.13
C HIS A 257 10.57 -14.13 -2.07
N GLY A 258 9.72 -13.44 -1.30
CA GLY A 258 8.74 -14.03 -0.41
C GLY A 258 7.34 -13.50 -0.71
N ASP A 259 6.34 -14.35 -0.56
CA ASP A 259 4.94 -14.05 -0.89
C ASP A 259 4.05 -14.20 0.33
N PHE A 260 3.27 -13.17 0.62
CA PHE A 260 2.35 -13.14 1.74
C PHE A 260 1.01 -12.58 1.29
N ILE A 261 -0.07 -13.21 1.75
CA ILE A 261 -1.41 -12.75 1.43
C ILE A 261 -2.14 -12.45 2.72
N PHE A 262 -2.66 -11.24 2.80
CA PHE A 262 -3.48 -10.77 3.90
C PHE A 262 -4.86 -10.36 3.39
N GLN A 263 -5.82 -10.33 4.30
CA GLN A 263 -7.15 -9.76 4.06
C GLN A 263 -7.36 -8.54 4.94
N SER A 264 -7.83 -7.44 4.36
CA SER A 264 -8.11 -6.22 5.12
C SER A 264 -9.35 -6.34 6.01
N VAL A 265 -9.39 -5.49 7.04
CA VAL A 265 -10.58 -5.26 7.88
C VAL A 265 -11.13 -3.86 7.57
N PRO A 266 -12.15 -3.74 6.69
CA PRO A 266 -12.68 -2.45 6.22
C PRO A 266 -13.11 -1.49 7.33
N GLU A 267 -13.62 -2.02 8.44
CA GLU A 267 -14.10 -1.26 9.58
C GLU A 267 -12.98 -0.54 10.33
N LEU A 268 -11.73 -0.97 10.12
CA LEU A 268 -10.51 -0.44 10.74
C LEU A 268 -9.60 0.22 9.68
N ALA A 269 -10.19 0.77 8.61
CA ALA A 269 -9.45 1.44 7.54
C ALA A 269 -9.74 2.95 7.49
N LYS A 270 -8.67 3.73 7.29
CA LYS A 270 -8.70 5.19 7.07
C LYS A 270 -8.12 5.52 5.69
#